data_AF-A0A101HMV2-F1
#
_entry.id   AF-A0A101HMV2-F1
#
_cell.length_a   1.000
_cell.length_b   1.000
_cell.length_c   1.000
_cell.angle_alpha   90.00
_cell.angle_beta   90.00
_cell.angle_gamma   90.00
#
_symmetry.space_group_name_H-M   'P 1'
#
loop_
_entity.id
_entity.type
_entity.pdbx_description
1 polymer ?
#
loop_
_entity_poly.entity_id
_entity_poly.type
_entity_poly.pdbx_seq_one_letter_code
_entity_poly.pdbx_strand_id
1 'polypeptide(L)'
;MNWKKHKQQLLKKPDFKKALEETEPELQIAKAVIEARLKSGMTQATLAKKLNTKQSVISRVENAKTTTSLSFLKRLAKELQTPLEIRVWP
;
A
#
# COMPACT_ATOMS: atom_id res chain seq x y z
N MET A 1 3.63 11.60 -24.06
CA MET A 1 4.11 12.20 -22.78
C MET A 1 4.43 11.06 -21.82
N ASN A 2 5.65 10.95 -21.27
CA ASN A 2 6.03 9.86 -20.36
C ASN A 2 5.57 10.20 -18.93
N TRP A 3 4.98 9.24 -18.19
CA TRP A 3 4.56 9.39 -16.79
C TRP A 3 5.64 10.03 -15.91
N LYS A 4 6.92 9.65 -16.08
CA LYS A 4 8.03 10.24 -15.32
C LYS A 4 8.15 11.75 -15.52
N LYS A 5 8.05 12.23 -16.77
CA LYS A 5 8.09 13.66 -17.10
C LYS A 5 6.86 14.40 -16.57
N HIS A 6 5.68 13.78 -16.66
CA HIS A 6 4.45 14.39 -16.16
C HIS A 6 4.45 14.50 -14.62
N LYS A 7 4.91 13.47 -13.92
CA LYS A 7 5.09 13.50 -12.45
C LYS A 7 6.02 14.63 -12.03
N GLN A 8 7.15 14.83 -12.72
CA GLN A 8 8.06 15.94 -12.42
C GLN A 8 7.41 17.31 -12.58
N GLN A 9 6.49 17.48 -13.53
CA GLN A 9 5.74 18.73 -13.68
C GLN A 9 4.73 18.94 -12.54
N LEU A 10 4.07 17.88 -12.08
CA LEU A 10 3.13 17.96 -10.96
C LEU A 10 3.84 18.24 -9.64
N LEU A 11 5.05 17.70 -9.43
CA LEU A 11 5.87 17.96 -8.23
C LEU A 11 6.30 19.43 -8.09
N LYS A 12 6.23 20.23 -9.16
CA LYS A 12 6.48 21.68 -9.10
C LYS A 12 5.31 22.44 -8.46
N LYS A 13 4.12 21.83 -8.35
CA LYS A 13 2.96 22.45 -7.71
C LYS A 13 3.02 22.18 -6.20
N PRO A 14 3.07 23.23 -5.34
CA PRO A 14 3.21 23.07 -3.89
C PRO A 14 2.11 22.18 -3.28
N ASP A 15 0.86 22.40 -3.66
CA ASP A 15 -0.29 21.63 -3.12
C ASP A 15 -0.22 20.15 -3.48
N PHE A 16 0.20 19.84 -4.71
CA PHE A 16 0.38 18.46 -5.15
C PHE A 16 1.54 17.79 -4.41
N LYS A 17 2.66 18.51 -4.25
CA LYS A 17 3.82 18.02 -3.51
C LYS A 17 3.45 17.71 -2.05
N LYS A 18 2.76 18.63 -1.39
CA LYS A 18 2.32 18.47 0.01
C LYS A 18 1.36 17.28 0.16
N ALA A 19 0.34 17.17 -0.68
CA ALA A 19 -0.59 16.04 -0.64
C ALA A 19 0.09 14.69 -0.93
N LEU A 20 1.10 14.68 -1.81
CA LEU A 20 1.89 13.48 -2.07
C LEU A 20 2.76 13.11 -0.85
N GLU A 21 3.42 14.08 -0.23
CA GLU A 21 4.23 13.86 0.98
C GLU A 21 3.38 13.33 2.15
N GLU A 22 2.18 13.89 2.34
CA GLU A 22 1.24 13.46 3.38
C GLU A 22 0.72 12.03 3.19
N THR A 23 0.66 11.53 1.95
CA THR A 23 0.12 10.19 1.61
C THR A 23 1.18 9.17 1.21
N GLU A 24 2.47 9.57 1.22
CA GLU A 24 3.58 8.71 0.83
C GLU A 24 3.65 7.41 1.65
N PRO A 25 3.45 7.41 2.99
CA PRO A 25 3.45 6.17 3.76
C PRO A 25 2.35 5.19 3.31
N GLU A 26 1.12 5.67 3.08
CA GLU A 26 0.01 4.84 2.60
C GLU A 26 0.30 4.28 1.21
N LEU A 27 0.93 5.06 0.32
CA LEU A 27 1.34 4.61 -1.00
C LEU A 27 2.45 3.55 -0.94
N GLN A 28 3.38 3.66 0.01
CA GLN A 28 4.42 2.66 0.24
C GLN A 28 3.83 1.34 0.76
N ILE A 29 2.91 1.42 1.73
CA ILE A 29 2.18 0.25 2.23
C ILE A 29 1.41 -0.41 1.07
N ALA A 30 0.66 0.37 0.29
CA ALA A 30 -0.12 -0.14 -0.83
C ALA A 30 0.75 -0.94 -1.82
N LYS A 31 1.91 -0.38 -2.23
CA LYS A 31 2.86 -1.06 -3.11
C LYS A 31 3.39 -2.36 -2.50
N ALA A 32 3.86 -2.31 -1.26
CA ALA A 32 4.40 -3.48 -0.58
C ALA A 32 3.37 -4.61 -0.46
N VAL A 33 2.11 -4.28 -0.15
CA VAL A 33 1.00 -5.25 -0.08
C VAL A 33 0.69 -5.86 -1.44
N ILE A 34 0.61 -5.04 -2.51
CA ILE A 34 0.40 -5.53 -3.87
C ILE A 34 1.51 -6.51 -4.27
N GLU A 35 2.76 -6.12 -4.07
CA GLU A 35 3.92 -6.94 -4.43
C GLU A 35 3.94 -8.26 -3.66
N ALA A 36 3.76 -8.22 -2.34
CA ALA A 36 3.71 -9.42 -1.51
C ALA A 36 2.56 -10.34 -1.94
N ARG A 37 1.36 -9.78 -2.16
CA ARG A 37 0.20 -10.57 -2.60
C ARG A 37 0.43 -11.24 -3.95
N LEU A 38 1.00 -10.53 -4.92
CA LEU A 38 1.32 -11.07 -6.24
C LEU A 38 2.40 -12.16 -6.17
N LYS A 39 3.45 -11.96 -5.36
CA LYS A 39 4.48 -12.98 -5.11
C LYS A 39 3.90 -14.25 -4.49
N SER A 40 2.90 -14.13 -3.62
CA SER A 40 2.18 -15.26 -3.05
C SER A 40 1.12 -15.87 -3.99
N GLY A 41 0.97 -15.38 -5.23
CA GLY A 41 0.00 -15.89 -6.21
C GLY A 41 -1.47 -15.67 -5.82
N MET A 42 -1.77 -14.72 -4.91
CA MET A 42 -3.11 -14.54 -4.38
C MET A 42 -3.88 -13.43 -5.11
N THR A 43 -5.18 -13.65 -5.33
CA THR A 43 -6.11 -12.56 -5.66
C THR A 43 -6.46 -11.76 -4.41
N GLN A 44 -6.98 -10.54 -4.57
CA GLN A 44 -7.52 -9.76 -3.44
C GLN A 44 -8.61 -10.53 -2.68
N ALA A 45 -9.45 -11.28 -3.39
CA ALA A 45 -10.52 -12.09 -2.79
C ALA A 45 -9.97 -13.26 -1.98
N THR A 46 -8.93 -13.94 -2.48
CA THR A 46 -8.27 -15.04 -1.77
C THR A 46 -7.59 -14.55 -0.50
N LEU A 47 -6.86 -13.42 -0.57
CA LEU A 47 -6.23 -12.81 0.60
C LEU A 47 -7.28 -12.35 1.63
N ALA A 48 -8.39 -11.76 1.17
CA ALA A 48 -9.47 -11.35 2.04
C ALA A 48 -10.09 -12.53 2.82
N LYS A 49 -10.31 -13.67 2.16
CA LYS A 49 -10.80 -14.90 2.79
C LYS A 49 -9.84 -15.39 3.89
N LYS A 50 -8.54 -15.44 3.60
CA LYS A 50 -7.50 -15.83 4.57
C LYS A 50 -7.45 -14.89 5.78
N LEU A 51 -7.59 -13.59 5.55
CA LEU A 51 -7.62 -12.56 6.59
C LEU A 51 -8.97 -12.42 7.29
N ASN A 52 -9.96 -13.26 6.97
CA ASN A 52 -11.34 -13.13 7.48
C ASN A 52 -11.85 -11.68 7.37
N THR A 53 -11.75 -11.10 6.17
CA THR A 53 -12.16 -9.72 5.87
C THR A 53 -12.82 -9.62 4.49
N LYS A 54 -13.28 -8.43 4.10
CA LYS A 54 -13.91 -8.20 2.81
C LYS A 54 -12.86 -7.87 1.74
N GLN A 55 -13.07 -8.29 0.50
CA GLN A 55 -12.19 -7.91 -0.62
C GLN A 55 -12.10 -6.37 -0.79
N SER A 56 -13.18 -5.64 -0.50
CA SER A 56 -13.19 -4.18 -0.49
C SER A 56 -12.25 -3.55 0.56
N VAL A 57 -11.92 -4.27 1.64
CA VAL A 57 -10.90 -3.83 2.61
C VAL A 57 -9.53 -3.93 1.95
N ILE A 58 -9.19 -5.09 1.36
CA ILE A 58 -7.91 -5.28 0.65
C ILE A 58 -7.74 -4.26 -0.47
N SER A 59 -8.80 -4.04 -1.27
CA SER A 59 -8.79 -3.03 -2.33
C SER A 59 -8.50 -1.62 -1.80
N ARG A 60 -9.10 -1.21 -0.66
CA ARG A 60 -8.80 0.11 -0.08
C ARG A 60 -7.35 0.24 0.37
N VAL A 61 -6.76 -0.82 0.93
CA VAL A 61 -5.33 -0.84 1.31
C VAL A 61 -4.45 -0.70 0.07
N GLU A 62 -4.70 -1.49 -0.96
CA GLU A 62 -3.90 -1.47 -2.20
C GLU A 62 -4.07 -0.19 -3.02
N ASN A 63 -5.12 0.58 -2.77
CA ASN A 63 -5.35 1.88 -3.40
C ASN A 63 -4.95 3.07 -2.51
N ALA A 64 -4.29 2.83 -1.37
CA ALA A 64 -3.94 3.88 -0.39
C ALA A 64 -5.15 4.73 0.05
N LYS A 65 -6.36 4.15 0.07
CA LYS A 65 -7.62 4.82 0.45
C LYS A 65 -8.00 4.61 1.91
N THR A 66 -7.08 4.09 2.72
CA THR A 66 -7.28 3.88 4.15
C THR A 66 -5.94 3.85 4.85
N THR A 67 -5.87 4.48 6.02
CA THR A 67 -4.81 4.21 6.97
C THR A 67 -5.03 2.80 7.51
N THR A 68 -4.00 1.96 7.47
CA THR A 68 -4.04 0.60 8.00
C THR A 68 -3.39 0.54 9.37
N SER A 69 -4.00 -0.21 10.29
CA SER A 69 -3.40 -0.41 11.60
C SER A 69 -2.19 -1.35 11.52
N LEU A 70 -1.24 -1.17 12.41
CA LEU A 70 -0.12 -2.11 12.58
C LEU A 70 -0.61 -3.54 12.85
N SER A 71 -1.71 -3.70 13.60
CA SER A 71 -2.32 -5.01 13.85
C SER A 71 -2.81 -5.69 12.57
N PHE A 72 -3.37 -4.92 11.63
CA PHE A 72 -3.77 -5.44 10.32
C PHE A 72 -2.55 -5.86 9.49
N LEU A 73 -1.51 -5.02 9.45
CA LEU A 73 -0.26 -5.33 8.73
C LEU A 73 0.42 -6.60 9.26
N LYS A 74 0.44 -6.82 10.58
CA LYS A 74 0.97 -8.05 11.19
C LYS A 74 0.19 -9.29 10.75
N ARG A 75 -1.14 -9.22 10.68
CA ARG A 75 -1.99 -10.33 10.21
C ARG A 75 -1.76 -10.60 8.74
N LEU A 76 -1.66 -9.55 7.92
CA LEU A 76 -1.38 -9.63 6.49
C LEU A 76 -0.03 -10.29 6.22
N ALA A 77 1.02 -9.84 6.92
CA ALA A 77 2.36 -10.42 6.88
C ALA A 77 2.35 -11.93 7.19
N LYS A 78 1.61 -12.34 8.24
CA LYS A 78 1.43 -13.76 8.60
C LYS A 78 0.77 -14.57 7.48
N GLU A 79 -0.34 -14.09 6.90
CA GLU A 79 -1.05 -14.82 5.83
C GLU A 79 -0.28 -14.89 4.52
N LEU A 80 0.54 -13.88 4.23
CA LEU A 80 1.42 -13.81 3.06
C LEU A 80 2.79 -14.47 3.30
N GLN A 81 3.04 -15.02 4.50
CA GLN A 81 4.32 -15.59 4.91
C GLN A 81 5.51 -14.66 4.62
N THR A 82 5.30 -13.36 4.82
CA THR A 82 6.29 -12.30 4.57
C THR A 82 6.61 -11.60 5.89
N PRO A 83 7.89 -11.35 6.23
CA PRO A 83 8.23 -10.59 7.43
C PRO A 83 7.77 -9.13 7.31
N LEU A 84 7.26 -8.57 8.41
CA LEU A 84 6.94 -7.14 8.51
C LEU A 84 8.14 -6.40 9.12
N GLU A 85 8.70 -5.45 8.36
CA GLU A 85 9.72 -4.54 8.83
C GLU A 85 9.22 -3.09 8.76
N ILE A 86 9.49 -2.32 9.81
CA ILE A 86 9.14 -0.89 9.87
C ILE A 86 10.42 -0.12 10.18
N ARG A 87 10.74 0.85 9.34
CA ARG A 87 11.88 1.75 9.52
C ARG A 87 11.36 3.17 9.61
N VAL A 88 11.85 3.90 10.61
CA VAL A 88 11.67 5.34 10.74
C VAL A 88 13.07 5.93 10.75
N TRP A 89 13.32 6.93 9.90
CA TRP A 89 14.61 7.60 9.80
C TRP A 89 14.51 9.00 10.44
N PRO A 90 15.59 9.49 11.08
CA PRO A 90 15.68 10.85 11.59
C PRO A 90 15.69 11.90 10.48
#